data_AF-A0A961HT09-F1
#
_entry.id   AF-A0A961HT09-F1
#
_cell.length_a   1.000
_cell.length_b   1.000
_cell.length_c   1.000
_cell.angle_alpha   90.00
_cell.angle_beta   90.00
_cell.angle_gamma   90.00
#
_symmetry.space_group_name_H-M   'P 1'
#
loop_
_entity.id
_entity.type
_entity.pdbx_description
1 polymer ?
#
loop_
_entity_poly.entity_id
_entity_poly.type
_entity_poly.pdbx_seq_one_letter_code
_entity_poly.pdbx_strand_id
1 'polypeptide(L)'
;MTEILSQDEIDALLSAISSGEVDPEEYSPAGEQKKVKIYDFRRPDKFSKDQIRTLQMMHETFARLTATALSAQLRALVGVHVGSVDQLTYEEFIRSIPNPTTLAVINMDPLRGSAVL
;
A
#
# COMPACT_ATOMS: atom_id res chain seq x y z
N MET A 1 8.26 5.82 -25.33
CA MET A 1 8.73 4.44 -25.53
C MET A 1 7.84 3.89 -26.63
N THR A 2 8.39 3.64 -27.81
CA THR A 2 7.61 3.24 -29.00
C THR A 2 6.91 1.94 -28.67
N GLU A 3 5.57 1.93 -28.66
CA GLU A 3 4.79 0.71 -28.46
C GLU A 3 5.03 -0.20 -29.66
N ILE A 4 5.88 -1.19 -29.46
CA ILE A 4 6.14 -2.23 -30.45
C ILE A 4 4.98 -3.20 -30.29
N LEU A 5 4.05 -3.16 -31.24
CA LEU A 5 2.97 -4.13 -31.34
C LEU A 5 3.55 -5.54 -31.41
N SER A 6 2.90 -6.46 -30.71
CA SER A 6 3.23 -7.88 -30.78
C SER A 6 2.88 -8.45 -32.16
N GLN A 7 3.57 -9.52 -32.56
CA GLN A 7 3.38 -10.13 -33.88
C GLN A 7 1.92 -10.57 -34.10
N ASP A 8 1.24 -11.00 -33.04
CA ASP A 8 -0.16 -11.40 -33.08
C ASP A 8 -1.10 -10.21 -33.40
N GLU A 9 -0.76 -9.00 -32.93
CA GLU A 9 -1.51 -7.78 -33.24
C GLU A 9 -1.26 -7.29 -34.68
N ILE A 10 -0.05 -7.52 -35.20
CA ILE A 10 0.31 -7.21 -36.59
C ILE A 10 -0.47 -8.12 -37.55
N ASP A 11 -0.53 -9.42 -37.24
CA ASP A 11 -1.22 -10.41 -38.06
C ASP A 11 -2.75 -10.17 -38.04
N ALA A 12 -3.30 -9.76 -36.89
CA ALA A 12 -4.70 -9.36 -36.77
C ALA A 12 -5.02 -8.10 -37.61
N LEU A 13 -4.14 -7.09 -37.59
CA LEU A 13 -4.27 -5.88 -38.41
C LEU A 13 -4.19 -6.18 -39.91
N LEU A 14 -3.25 -7.03 -40.34
CA LEU A 14 -3.10 -7.44 -41.74
C LEU A 14 -4.31 -8.23 -42.24
N SER A 15 -4.87 -9.12 -41.41
CA SER A 15 -6.08 -9.86 -41.74
C SER A 15 -7.29 -8.93 -41.87
N ALA A 16 -7.45 -7.97 -40.95
CA ALA A 16 -8.58 -7.02 -40.95
C ALA A 16 -8.51 -6.03 -42.14
N ILE A 17 -7.31 -5.62 -42.54
CA ILE A 17 -7.12 -4.79 -43.76
C ILE A 17 -7.42 -5.61 -45.03
N SER A 18 -7.05 -6.89 -45.06
CA SER A 18 -7.28 -7.75 -46.23
C SER A 18 -8.74 -8.15 -46.43
N SER A 19 -9.56 -8.16 -45.37
CA SER A 19 -11.00 -8.47 -45.47
C SER A 19 -11.85 -7.26 -45.85
N GLY A 20 -11.30 -6.05 -45.83
CA GLY A 20 -12.01 -4.81 -46.21
C GLY A 20 -13.10 -4.38 -45.22
N GLU A 21 -13.22 -5.05 -44.07
CA GLU A 21 -14.14 -4.72 -42.99
C GLU A 21 -13.33 -4.10 -41.85
N VAL A 22 -13.20 -2.78 -41.88
CA VAL A 22 -12.63 -2.03 -40.76
C VAL A 22 -13.69 -1.04 -40.29
N ASP A 23 -14.48 -1.45 -39.30
CA ASP A 23 -15.28 -0.51 -38.50
C ASP A 23 -14.37 0.01 -37.37
N PRO A 24 -13.97 1.30 -37.37
CA PRO A 24 -13.03 1.84 -36.39
C PRO A 24 -13.53 1.79 -34.94
N GLU A 25 -14.83 1.51 -34.74
CA GLU A 25 -15.47 1.47 -33.42
C GLU A 25 -15.43 0.09 -32.75
N GLU A 26 -15.06 -0.99 -33.47
CA GLU A 26 -14.99 -2.35 -32.90
C GLU A 26 -13.62 -2.72 -32.31
N TYR A 27 -12.59 -1.89 -32.51
CA TYR A 27 -11.27 -2.13 -31.93
C TYR A 27 -11.20 -1.62 -30.48
N SER A 28 -11.93 -2.27 -29.58
CA SER A 28 -11.58 -2.24 -28.16
C SER A 28 -10.52 -3.32 -27.95
N PRO A 29 -9.29 -3.00 -27.52
CA PRO A 29 -8.25 -4.01 -27.33
C PRO A 29 -8.77 -5.11 -26.39
N ALA A 30 -9.05 -6.27 -26.97
CA ALA A 30 -9.49 -7.46 -26.28
C ALA A 30 -8.31 -8.00 -25.46
N GLY A 31 -8.06 -7.40 -24.30
CA GLY A 31 -6.90 -7.75 -23.49
C GLY A 31 -6.71 -6.92 -22.23
N GLU A 32 -7.27 -5.71 -22.15
CA GLU A 32 -7.32 -5.02 -20.87
C GLU A 32 -8.44 -5.62 -20.02
N GLN A 33 -8.13 -6.71 -19.31
CA GLN A 33 -8.85 -7.06 -18.10
C GLN A 33 -8.89 -5.80 -17.25
N LYS A 34 -10.04 -5.12 -17.21
CA LYS A 34 -10.27 -3.98 -16.31
C LYS A 34 -9.76 -4.43 -14.96
N LYS A 35 -8.76 -3.74 -14.40
CA LYS A 35 -8.26 -3.99 -13.05
C LYS A 35 -9.38 -3.65 -12.07
N VAL A 36 -10.30 -4.59 -11.89
CA VAL A 36 -11.41 -4.49 -10.94
C VAL A 36 -10.79 -4.63 -9.57
N LYS A 37 -10.64 -3.50 -8.88
CA LYS A 37 -10.23 -3.50 -7.49
C LYS A 37 -11.47 -3.76 -6.63
N ILE A 38 -11.49 -4.87 -5.91
CA ILE A 38 -12.52 -5.16 -4.91
C ILE A 38 -12.45 -4.05 -3.85
N TYR A 39 -13.54 -3.29 -3.71
CA TYR A 39 -13.65 -2.21 -2.72
C TYR A 39 -14.65 -2.63 -1.65
N ASP A 40 -14.20 -2.67 -0.39
CA ASP A 40 -15.07 -2.97 0.74
C ASP A 40 -15.79 -1.71 1.21
N PHE A 41 -17.04 -1.52 0.78
CA PHE A 41 -17.87 -0.39 1.19
C PHE A 41 -18.18 -0.37 2.70
N ARG A 42 -17.96 -1.48 3.44
CA ARG A 42 -18.12 -1.52 4.90
C ARG A 42 -16.89 -0.95 5.62
N ARG A 43 -15.77 -0.78 4.92
CA ARG A 43 -14.51 -0.24 5.42
C ARG A 43 -14.00 0.86 4.49
N PRO A 44 -14.68 2.01 4.42
CA PRO A 44 -14.15 3.12 3.64
C PRO A 44 -12.79 3.52 4.23
N ASP A 45 -11.75 3.50 3.40
CA ASP A 45 -10.42 4.01 3.75
C ASP A 45 -10.56 5.43 4.31
N LYS A 46 -10.38 5.61 5.62
CA LYS A 46 -10.54 6.94 6.25
C LYS A 46 -9.38 7.87 5.94
N PHE A 47 -8.26 7.30 5.50
CA PHE A 47 -7.03 8.03 5.20
C PHE A 47 -6.71 7.93 3.72
N SER A 48 -6.24 9.03 3.14
CA SER A 48 -5.71 9.02 1.79
C SER A 48 -4.39 8.26 1.72
N LYS A 49 -4.01 7.79 0.53
CA LYS A 49 -2.71 7.14 0.31
C LYS A 49 -1.54 8.04 0.71
N ASP A 50 -1.67 9.34 0.49
CA ASP A 50 -0.62 10.30 0.86
C ASP A 50 -0.51 10.45 2.38
N GLN A 51 -1.63 10.43 3.11
CA GLN A 51 -1.61 10.43 4.58
C GLN A 51 -0.94 9.16 5.14
N ILE A 52 -1.22 7.99 4.55
CA ILE A 52 -0.55 6.74 4.94
C ILE A 52 0.96 6.81 4.66
N ARG A 53 1.37 7.35 3.51
CA ARG A 53 2.79 7.59 3.20
C ARG A 53 3.44 8.54 4.20
N THR A 54 2.75 9.61 4.60
CA THR A 54 3.25 10.52 5.64
C THR A 54 3.43 9.80 6.97
N LEU A 55 2.47 8.96 7.38
CA LEU A 55 2.60 8.13 8.59
C LEU A 55 3.81 7.19 8.50
N GLN A 56 4.02 6.55 7.35
CA GLN A 56 5.18 5.69 7.14
C GLN A 56 6.49 6.46 7.30
N MET A 57 6.65 7.62 6.66
CA MET A 57 7.86 8.45 6.80
C MET A 57 8.13 8.89 8.25
N MET A 58 7.06 9.20 9.01
CA MET A 58 7.19 9.51 10.43
C MET A 58 7.70 8.31 11.23
N HIS A 59 7.15 7.11 10.99
CA HIS A 59 7.58 5.88 11.67
C HIS A 59 9.00 5.47 11.28
N GLU A 60 9.42 5.68 10.03
CA GLU A 60 10.81 5.42 9.60
C GLU A 60 11.80 6.33 10.34
N THR A 61 11.41 7.57 10.60
CA THR A 61 12.22 8.51 11.40
C THR A 61 12.28 8.06 12.86
N PHE A 62 11.13 7.68 13.43
CA PHE A 62 11.07 7.13 14.77
C PHE A 62 11.94 5.87 14.93
N ALA A 63 11.90 4.95 13.95
CA ALA A 63 12.71 3.74 13.95
C ALA A 63 14.21 4.05 13.98
N ARG A 64 14.70 4.99 13.16
CA ARG A 64 16.11 5.43 13.17
C ARG A 64 16.54 6.00 14.52
N LEU A 65 15.71 6.86 15.11
CA LEU A 65 16.00 7.47 16.42
C LEU A 65 16.01 6.42 17.54
N THR A 66 15.03 5.51 17.51
CA THR A 66 14.90 4.43 18.51
C THR A 66 16.07 3.45 18.42
N ALA A 67 16.45 3.04 17.22
CA ALA A 67 17.63 2.19 17.00
C ALA A 67 18.90 2.81 17.60
N THR A 68 19.10 4.11 17.38
CA THR A 68 20.24 4.86 17.92
C THR A 68 20.20 4.90 19.45
N ALA A 69 19.06 5.27 20.03
CA ALA A 69 18.89 5.37 21.49
C ALA A 69 19.08 4.02 22.19
N LEU A 70 18.44 2.97 21.68
CA LEU A 70 18.57 1.61 22.22
C LEU A 70 19.99 1.08 22.08
N SER A 71 20.65 1.31 20.94
CA SER A 71 22.04 0.88 20.75
C SER A 71 22.97 1.52 21.79
N ALA A 72 22.79 2.82 22.05
CA ALA A 72 23.55 3.53 23.07
C ALA A 72 23.28 3.00 24.49
N GLN A 73 22.01 2.76 24.83
CA GLN A 73 21.61 2.31 26.16
C GLN A 73 22.02 0.86 26.45
N LEU A 74 21.87 -0.03 25.46
CA LEU A 74 22.15 -1.46 25.59
C LEU A 74 23.62 -1.80 25.34
N ARG A 75 24.40 -0.87 24.76
CA ARG A 75 25.79 -1.09 24.31
C ARG A 75 25.91 -2.28 23.35
N ALA A 76 24.93 -2.40 22.47
CA ALA A 76 24.85 -3.43 21.43
C ALA A 76 24.29 -2.83 20.14
N LEU A 77 24.56 -3.44 18.99
CA LEU A 77 24.00 -2.97 17.72
C LEU A 77 22.53 -3.37 17.61
N VAL A 78 21.63 -2.39 17.54
CA VAL A 78 20.18 -2.59 17.44
C VAL A 78 19.68 -2.09 16.09
N GLY A 79 18.98 -2.95 15.36
CA GLY A 79 18.25 -2.59 14.13
C GLY A 79 16.75 -2.44 14.41
N VAL A 80 16.15 -1.35 13.95
CA VAL A 80 14.70 -1.11 14.02
C VAL A 80 14.22 -0.67 12.65
N HIS A 81 13.17 -1.33 12.16
CA HIS A 81 12.58 -1.08 10.84
C HIS A 81 11.05 -1.05 10.94
N VAL A 82 10.41 -0.29 10.07
CA VAL A 82 8.95 -0.27 9.96
C VAL A 82 8.51 -1.52 9.21
N GLY A 83 7.68 -2.35 9.83
CA GLY A 83 7.16 -3.58 9.22
C GLY A 83 6.05 -3.28 8.20
N SER A 84 5.00 -2.59 8.65
CA SER A 84 3.90 -2.14 7.81
C SER A 84 3.18 -0.94 8.45
N VAL A 85 2.35 -0.26 7.66
CA VAL A 85 1.42 0.78 8.14
C VAL A 85 0.06 0.44 7.57
N ASP A 86 -0.82 -0.09 8.42
CA ASP A 86 -2.12 -0.60 8.04
C ASP A 86 -3.25 0.13 8.79
N GLN A 87 -4.40 0.24 8.14
CA GLN A 87 -5.61 0.75 8.78
C GLN A 87 -6.45 -0.42 9.30
N LEU A 88 -6.64 -0.47 10.62
CA LEU A 88 -7.42 -1.51 11.30
C LEU A 88 -8.49 -0.90 12.20
N THR A 89 -9.56 -1.65 12.46
CA THR A 89 -10.46 -1.31 13.56
C THR A 89 -9.79 -1.61 14.91
N TYR A 90 -10.22 -0.93 15.98
CA TYR A 90 -9.66 -1.17 17.30
C TYR A 90 -9.89 -2.61 17.80
N GLU A 91 -11.04 -3.21 17.46
CA GLU A 91 -11.34 -4.60 17.83
C GLU A 91 -10.38 -5.58 17.14
N GLU A 92 -10.08 -5.39 15.86
CA GLU A 92 -9.11 -6.21 15.14
C GLU A 92 -7.71 -6.07 15.70
N PHE A 93 -7.30 -4.85 16.05
CA PHE A 93 -6.02 -4.59 16.71
C PHE A 93 -5.91 -5.34 18.03
N ILE A 94 -6.91 -5.26 18.92
CA ILE A 94 -6.86 -5.96 20.21
C ILE A 94 -6.84 -7.48 20.03
N ARG A 95 -7.58 -8.02 19.04
CA ARG A 95 -7.58 -9.46 18.73
C ARG A 95 -6.27 -9.96 18.11
N SER A 96 -5.46 -9.09 17.49
CA SER A 96 -4.20 -9.48 16.86
C SER A 96 -3.01 -9.53 17.84
N ILE A 97 -3.17 -9.00 19.05
CA ILE A 97 -2.12 -8.91 20.04
C ILE A 97 -1.91 -10.27 20.75
N PRO A 98 -0.66 -10.80 20.81
CA PRO A 98 -0.35 -12.01 21.56
C PRO A 98 -0.62 -11.89 23.06
N ASN A 99 -0.88 -13.02 23.71
CA ASN A 99 -1.03 -13.07 25.17
C ASN A 99 -0.01 -14.08 25.75
N PRO A 100 0.97 -13.64 26.57
CA PRO A 100 1.12 -12.30 27.15
C PRO A 100 1.75 -11.27 26.20
N THR A 101 1.50 -9.99 26.48
CA THR A 101 2.16 -8.85 25.83
C THR A 101 2.43 -7.72 26.83
N THR A 102 3.30 -6.80 26.48
CA THR A 102 3.47 -5.51 27.17
C THR A 102 2.82 -4.43 26.32
N LEU A 103 1.92 -3.64 26.91
CA LEU A 103 1.28 -2.50 26.27
C LEU A 103 1.44 -1.25 27.12
N ALA A 104 1.68 -0.12 26.47
CA ALA A 104 1.74 1.19 27.09
C ALA A 104 0.76 2.16 26.42
N VAL A 105 0.06 2.96 27.23
CA VAL A 105 -0.78 4.07 26.74
C VAL A 105 0.02 5.36 26.85
N ILE A 106 0.19 6.05 25.73
CA ILE A 106 0.99 7.27 25.61
C ILE A 106 0.05 8.45 25.39
N ASN A 107 0.22 9.51 26.17
CA ASN A 107 -0.46 10.79 25.93
C ASN A 107 0.20 11.53 24.77
N MET A 108 -0.59 12.07 23.85
CA MET A 108 -0.13 12.68 22.60
C MET A 108 -0.08 14.22 22.62
N ASP A 109 -0.09 14.85 23.80
CA ASP A 109 0.01 16.31 23.96
C ASP A 109 1.13 16.91 23.07
N PRO A 110 0.87 17.97 22.25
CA PRO A 110 -0.32 18.82 22.17
C PRO A 110 -1.47 18.29 21.30
N LEU A 111 -1.32 17.11 20.71
CA LEU A 111 -2.39 16.48 19.93
C LEU A 111 -3.43 15.87 20.86
N ARG A 112 -4.67 15.80 20.38
CA ARG A 112 -5.77 15.21 21.14
C ARG A 112 -5.69 13.68 21.10
N GLY A 113 -5.90 13.06 22.25
CA GLY A 113 -6.07 11.61 22.39
C GLY A 113 -4.85 10.90 22.95
N SER A 114 -4.80 9.60 22.75
CA SER A 114 -3.73 8.72 23.25
C SER A 114 -3.32 7.73 22.19
N ALA A 115 -2.06 7.30 22.22
CA ALA A 115 -1.52 6.23 21.39
C ALA A 115 -1.28 4.98 22.24
N VAL A 116 -1.26 3.81 21.60
CA VAL A 116 -0.86 2.54 22.22
C VAL A 116 0.47 2.11 21.60
N LEU A 117 1.41 1.68 22.44
CA LEU A 117 2.69 1.09 22.07
C LEU A 117 2.81 -0.32 22.64
#